data_AF-A0A378PHR7-F1
#
_entry.id   AF-A0A378PHR7-F1
#
_cell.length_a   1.000
_cell.length_b   1.000
_cell.length_c   1.000
_cell.angle_alpha   90.00
_cell.angle_beta   90.00
_cell.angle_gamma   90.00
#
_symmetry.space_group_name_H-M   'P 1'
#
loop_
_entity.id
_entity.type
_entity.pdbx_description
1 polymer ?
#
loop_
_entity_poly.entity_id
_entity_poly.type
_entity_poly.pdbx_seq_one_letter_code
_entity_poly.pdbx_strand_id
1 'polypeptide(L)'
;MKALAIDYIDNKTKHKFHLPLTVFKKPTNDNEYKYLEDILDKLIDEVRDDENHPLALAMQIIGENLEQYDNEHFPLIGENVTDVELVKYLMNINQLHQKDLAPIFGGQANVSKFLNGERSLGKNHISELKRKFKISADFFLK
;
A
#
# COMPACT_ATOMS: atom_id res chain seq x y z
N MET A 1 -20.78 -31.81 4.75
CA MET A 1 -19.47 -31.96 5.42
C MET A 1 -19.33 -30.82 6.40
N LYS A 2 -19.03 -31.09 7.69
CA LYS A 2 -18.75 -30.00 8.64
C LYS A 2 -17.37 -29.45 8.26
N ALA A 3 -17.29 -28.17 7.89
CA ALA A 3 -16.01 -27.55 7.57
C ALA A 3 -15.10 -27.64 8.80
N LEU A 4 -13.85 -28.06 8.60
CA LEU A 4 -12.84 -28.06 9.67
C LEU A 4 -12.59 -26.59 10.05
N ALA A 5 -12.56 -26.29 11.34
CA ALA A 5 -12.45 -24.92 11.85
C ALA A 5 -11.63 -24.88 13.15
N ILE A 6 -11.05 -23.71 13.43
CA ILE A 6 -10.43 -23.36 14.70
C ILE A 6 -11.42 -22.48 15.46
N ASP A 7 -11.79 -22.91 16.66
CA ASP A 7 -12.63 -22.13 17.57
C ASP A 7 -11.76 -21.50 18.66
N TYR A 8 -11.97 -20.22 18.92
CA TYR A 8 -11.31 -19.51 20.01
C TYR A 8 -12.34 -18.70 20.80
N ILE A 9 -12.15 -18.66 22.12
CA ILE A 9 -12.94 -17.83 23.02
C ILE A 9 -11.96 -17.03 23.85
N ASP A 10 -12.02 -15.71 23.75
CA ASP A 10 -11.20 -14.85 24.59
C ASP A 10 -11.69 -14.96 26.05
N ASN A 11 -10.76 -15.18 26.97
CA ASN A 11 -11.11 -15.42 28.36
C ASN A 11 -11.55 -14.15 29.11
N LYS A 12 -11.14 -12.97 28.64
CA LYS A 12 -11.43 -11.66 29.23
C LYS A 12 -12.71 -11.04 28.64
N THR A 13 -12.80 -10.92 27.31
CA THR A 13 -13.90 -10.30 26.57
C THR A 13 -15.07 -11.26 26.34
N LYS A 14 -14.82 -12.58 26.42
CA LYS A 14 -15.77 -13.65 26.05
C LYS A 14 -16.17 -13.62 24.57
N HIS A 15 -15.48 -12.85 23.74
CA HIS A 15 -15.68 -12.87 22.30
C HIS A 15 -15.33 -14.26 21.76
N LYS A 16 -16.09 -14.68 20.74
CA LYS A 16 -15.99 -16.00 20.14
C LYS A 16 -15.62 -15.87 18.68
N PHE A 17 -14.58 -16.59 18.30
CA PHE A 17 -14.11 -16.69 16.93
C PHE A 17 -14.33 -18.11 16.45
N HIS A 18 -14.97 -18.22 15.29
CA HIS A 18 -15.08 -19.45 14.53
C HIS A 18 -14.36 -19.21 13.21
N LEU A 19 -13.22 -19.87 13.03
CA LEU A 19 -12.34 -19.68 11.88
C LEU A 19 -12.30 -20.97 11.06
N PRO A 20 -13.17 -21.12 10.04
CA PRO A 20 -13.08 -22.23 9.09
C PRO A 20 -11.70 -22.28 8.46
N LEU A 21 -11.13 -23.46 8.22
CA LEU A 21 -9.78 -23.56 7.62
C LEU A 21 -9.66 -22.84 6.26
N THR A 22 -10.78 -22.63 5.58
CA THR A 22 -10.85 -21.85 4.34
C THR A 22 -10.48 -20.39 4.50
N VAL A 23 -10.40 -19.84 5.71
CA VAL A 23 -9.95 -18.45 5.93
C VAL A 23 -8.42 -18.33 5.82
N PHE A 24 -7.69 -19.44 5.93
CA PHE A 24 -6.22 -19.46 5.89
C PHE A 24 -5.64 -19.74 4.49
N LYS A 25 -6.47 -19.75 3.44
CA LYS A 25 -6.00 -19.83 2.05
C LYS A 25 -6.01 -18.43 1.44
N LYS A 26 -5.14 -18.20 0.47
CA LYS A 26 -5.24 -17.06 -0.43
C LYS A 26 -6.61 -17.03 -1.13
N PRO A 27 -7.32 -15.88 -1.14
CA PRO A 27 -8.58 -15.77 -1.87
C PRO A 27 -8.37 -15.96 -3.37
N THR A 28 -9.40 -16.40 -4.08
CA THR A 28 -9.33 -16.58 -5.55
C THR A 28 -10.29 -15.68 -6.33
N ASN A 29 -11.07 -14.88 -5.62
CA ASN A 29 -12.03 -13.93 -6.17
C ASN A 29 -12.38 -12.86 -5.13
N ASP A 30 -12.99 -11.78 -5.58
CA ASP A 30 -13.31 -10.62 -4.75
C ASP A 30 -14.28 -10.92 -3.60
N ASN A 31 -15.18 -11.90 -3.75
CA ASN A 31 -16.09 -12.27 -2.66
C ASN A 31 -15.34 -12.99 -1.53
N GLU A 32 -14.41 -13.87 -1.88
CA GLU A 32 -13.52 -14.49 -0.89
C GLU A 32 -12.61 -13.44 -0.24
N TYR A 33 -12.04 -12.53 -1.04
CA TYR A 33 -11.23 -11.43 -0.52
C TYR A 33 -11.99 -10.62 0.52
N LYS A 34 -13.20 -10.16 0.18
CA LYS A 34 -14.04 -9.36 1.08
C LYS A 34 -14.39 -10.12 2.37
N TYR A 35 -14.66 -11.41 2.25
CA TYR A 35 -14.93 -12.26 3.40
C TYR A 35 -13.70 -12.38 4.33
N LEU A 36 -12.50 -12.52 3.77
CA LEU A 36 -11.25 -12.57 4.53
C LEU A 36 -10.92 -11.21 5.17
N GLU A 37 -11.15 -10.11 4.45
CA GLU A 37 -11.01 -8.74 4.96
C GLU A 37 -11.90 -8.51 6.19
N ASP A 38 -13.19 -8.85 6.10
CA ASP A 38 -14.13 -8.70 7.23
C ASP A 38 -13.76 -9.57 8.46
N ILE A 39 -13.01 -10.65 8.25
CA ILE A 39 -12.46 -11.46 9.35
C ILE A 39 -11.22 -10.78 9.92
N LEU A 40 -10.31 -10.30 9.05
CA LEU A 40 -9.10 -9.63 9.46
C LEU A 40 -9.42 -8.40 10.34
N ASP A 41 -10.41 -7.60 9.96
CA ASP A 41 -10.87 -6.44 10.76
C ASP A 41 -11.26 -6.83 12.18
N LYS A 42 -12.02 -7.93 12.33
CA LYS A 42 -12.42 -8.43 13.66
C LYS A 42 -11.23 -8.96 14.46
N LEU A 43 -10.24 -9.54 13.79
CA LEU A 43 -9.02 -10.01 14.43
C LEU A 43 -8.15 -8.83 14.89
N ILE A 44 -8.06 -7.76 14.10
CA ILE A 44 -7.35 -6.53 14.48
C ILE A 44 -7.99 -5.92 15.73
N ASP A 45 -9.33 -5.86 15.78
CA ASP A 45 -10.06 -5.32 16.94
C ASP A 45 -9.88 -6.16 18.23
N GLU A 46 -9.67 -7.47 18.09
CA GLU A 46 -9.45 -8.39 19.22
C GLU A 46 -7.98 -8.40 19.67
N VAL A 47 -7.05 -8.56 18.73
CA VAL A 47 -5.61 -8.63 18.98
C VAL A 47 -5.09 -7.28 19.49
N ARG A 48 -5.53 -6.18 18.86
CA ARG A 48 -5.08 -4.81 19.13
C ARG A 48 -3.54 -4.74 19.15
N ASP A 49 -2.97 -4.25 20.25
CA ASP A 49 -1.52 -4.10 20.44
C ASP A 49 -0.87 -5.31 21.17
N ASP A 50 -1.60 -6.42 21.38
CA ASP A 50 -1.05 -7.62 22.02
C ASP A 50 -0.42 -8.56 20.98
N GLU A 51 0.86 -8.34 20.69
CA GLU A 51 1.62 -9.18 19.76
C GLU A 51 1.67 -10.67 20.18
N ASN A 52 1.45 -10.99 21.46
CA ASN A 52 1.42 -12.36 21.97
C ASN A 52 0.01 -12.97 21.99
N HIS A 53 -0.99 -12.26 21.45
CA HIS A 53 -2.36 -12.72 21.43
C HIS A 53 -2.47 -14.05 20.66
N PRO A 54 -3.24 -15.05 21.15
CA PRO A 54 -3.37 -16.36 20.47
C PRO A 54 -3.86 -16.28 19.02
N LEU A 55 -4.61 -15.22 18.68
CA LEU A 55 -5.09 -14.97 17.31
C LEU A 55 -4.13 -14.13 16.45
N ALA A 56 -3.01 -13.65 16.98
CA ALA A 56 -2.05 -12.85 16.22
C ALA A 56 -1.51 -13.61 14.99
N LEU A 57 -1.23 -14.91 15.14
CA LEU A 57 -0.79 -15.75 14.03
C LEU A 57 -1.88 -15.90 12.95
N ALA A 58 -3.15 -16.05 13.36
CA ALA A 58 -4.27 -16.12 12.42
C ALA A 58 -4.43 -14.80 11.64
N MET A 59 -4.34 -13.67 12.35
CA MET A 59 -4.37 -12.33 11.77
C MET A 59 -3.24 -12.16 10.74
N GLN A 60 -2.02 -12.54 11.09
CA GLN A 60 -0.86 -12.47 10.21
C GLN A 60 -1.06 -13.30 8.92
N ILE A 61 -1.44 -14.57 9.05
CA ILE A 61 -1.62 -15.47 7.90
C ILE A 61 -2.71 -14.94 6.95
N ILE A 62 -3.81 -14.40 7.49
CA ILE A 62 -4.88 -13.83 6.66
C ILE A 62 -4.40 -12.56 5.95
N GLY A 63 -3.69 -11.68 6.66
CA GLY A 63 -3.10 -10.47 6.09
C GLY A 63 -2.13 -10.76 4.95
N GLU A 64 -1.19 -11.68 5.13
CA GLU A 64 -0.23 -12.09 4.09
C GLU A 64 -0.93 -12.68 2.85
N ASN A 65 -2.02 -13.43 3.05
CA ASN A 65 -2.82 -13.99 1.96
C ASN A 65 -3.58 -12.91 1.16
N LEU A 66 -4.13 -11.90 1.85
CA LEU A 66 -4.77 -10.75 1.19
C LEU A 66 -3.73 -9.94 0.42
N GLU A 67 -2.58 -9.66 1.02
CA GLU A 67 -1.47 -8.96 0.36
C GLU A 67 -0.99 -9.71 -0.89
N GLN A 68 -0.88 -11.04 -0.83
CA GLN A 68 -0.50 -11.83 -2.00
C GLN A 68 -1.56 -11.76 -3.11
N TYR A 69 -2.84 -11.76 -2.77
CA TYR A 69 -3.90 -11.58 -3.77
C TYR A 69 -3.80 -10.19 -4.41
N ASP A 70 -3.60 -9.15 -3.61
CA ASP A 70 -3.49 -7.77 -4.09
C ASP A 70 -2.30 -7.61 -5.04
N ASN A 71 -1.14 -8.14 -4.68
CA ASN A 71 0.06 -8.09 -5.52
C ASN A 71 -0.09 -8.84 -6.86
N GLU A 72 -1.02 -9.81 -6.97
CA GLU A 72 -1.29 -10.55 -8.20
C GLU A 72 -2.36 -9.90 -9.09
N HIS A 73 -3.28 -9.13 -8.50
CA HIS A 73 -4.47 -8.60 -9.20
C HIS A 73 -4.42 -7.09 -9.41
N PHE A 74 -3.69 -6.36 -8.56
CA PHE A 74 -3.55 -4.92 -8.64
C PHE A 74 -2.10 -4.55 -8.92
N PRO A 75 -1.87 -3.50 -9.72
CA PRO A 75 -0.53 -2.92 -9.84
C PRO A 75 -0.04 -2.50 -8.45
N LEU A 76 1.25 -2.69 -8.19
CA LEU A 76 1.90 -2.17 -6.98
C LEU A 76 1.58 -0.68 -6.83
N ILE A 77 1.51 -0.19 -5.60
CA ILE A 77 1.27 1.23 -5.35
C ILE A 77 2.33 2.06 -6.09
N GLY A 78 1.89 2.92 -7.03
CA GLY A 78 2.77 3.72 -7.89
C GLY A 78 3.18 3.06 -9.20
N GLU A 79 2.85 1.78 -9.40
CA GLU A 79 2.90 1.14 -10.71
C GLU A 79 1.93 1.84 -11.66
N ASN A 80 2.33 1.98 -12.93
CA ASN A 80 1.65 2.81 -13.93
C ASN A 80 1.57 4.33 -13.66
N VAL A 81 2.07 4.86 -12.54
CA VAL A 81 2.20 6.31 -12.33
C VAL A 81 3.47 6.85 -12.99
N THR A 82 3.37 7.70 -13.99
CA THR A 82 4.55 8.31 -14.63
C THR A 82 5.26 9.28 -13.69
N ASP A 83 6.57 9.49 -13.88
CA ASP A 83 7.34 10.53 -13.17
C ASP A 83 6.65 11.89 -13.25
N VAL A 84 6.05 12.21 -14.41
CA VAL A 84 5.34 13.46 -14.65
C VAL A 84 4.08 13.57 -13.79
N GLU A 85 3.27 12.52 -13.73
CA GLU A 85 2.07 12.50 -12.88
C GLU A 85 2.42 12.61 -11.41
N LEU A 86 3.44 11.88 -10.96
CA LEU A 86 3.94 11.97 -9.59
C LEU A 86 4.40 13.39 -9.26
N VAL A 87 5.21 14.02 -10.10
CA VAL A 87 5.67 15.40 -9.85
C VAL A 87 4.51 16.39 -9.90
N LYS A 88 3.55 16.25 -10.82
CA LYS A 88 2.34 17.09 -10.85
C LYS A 88 1.52 16.95 -9.58
N TYR A 89 1.35 15.73 -9.09
CA TYR A 89 0.67 15.45 -7.83
C TYR A 89 1.39 16.12 -6.65
N LEU A 90 2.72 15.93 -6.55
CA LEU A 90 3.54 16.56 -5.51
C LEU A 90 3.48 18.09 -5.58
N MET A 91 3.47 18.68 -6.77
CA MET A 91 3.28 20.11 -6.94
C MET A 91 1.92 20.56 -6.40
N ASN A 92 0.86 19.84 -6.74
CA ASN A 92 -0.50 20.18 -6.33
C ASN A 92 -0.68 20.15 -4.80
N ILE A 93 -0.28 19.05 -4.14
CA ILE A 93 -0.44 18.93 -2.68
C ILE A 93 0.44 19.91 -1.89
N ASN A 94 1.54 20.39 -2.49
CA ASN A 94 2.44 21.38 -1.90
C ASN A 94 2.16 22.83 -2.37
N GLN A 95 1.11 23.05 -3.18
CA GLN A 95 0.76 24.36 -3.75
C GLN A 95 1.92 25.02 -4.52
N LEU A 96 2.72 24.22 -5.23
CA LEU A 96 3.86 24.70 -6.00
C LEU A 96 3.48 24.97 -7.45
N HIS A 97 4.01 26.07 -7.99
CA HIS A 97 3.97 26.36 -9.41
C HIS A 97 5.24 25.84 -10.10
N GLN A 98 5.21 25.75 -11.44
CA GLN A 98 6.35 25.23 -12.21
C GLN A 98 7.67 25.98 -11.92
N LYS A 99 7.60 27.32 -11.76
CA LYS A 99 8.76 28.15 -11.44
C LYS A 99 9.48 27.71 -10.16
N ASP A 100 8.76 27.10 -9.22
CA ASP A 100 9.30 26.67 -7.91
C ASP A 100 10.11 25.37 -8.02
N LEU A 101 10.03 24.69 -9.17
CA LEU A 101 10.89 23.56 -9.55
C LEU A 101 12.08 23.99 -10.42
N ALA A 102 12.13 25.22 -10.92
CA ALA A 102 13.23 25.67 -11.78
C ALA A 102 14.64 25.44 -11.18
N PRO A 103 14.89 25.59 -9.87
CA PRO A 103 16.19 25.27 -9.27
C PRO A 103 16.61 23.80 -9.42
N ILE A 104 15.65 22.88 -9.52
CA ILE A 104 15.90 21.44 -9.68
C ILE A 104 16.24 21.11 -11.13
N PHE A 105 15.50 21.71 -12.08
CA PHE A 105 15.59 21.39 -13.51
C PHE A 105 16.57 22.29 -14.28
N GLY A 106 17.26 23.22 -13.60
CA GLY A 106 18.17 24.17 -14.24
C GLY A 106 17.46 25.24 -15.08
N GLY A 107 16.21 25.56 -14.73
CA GLY A 107 15.43 26.62 -15.37
C GLY A 107 14.00 26.22 -15.75
N GLN A 108 13.14 27.22 -15.89
CA GLN A 108 11.71 27.01 -16.09
C GLN A 108 11.36 26.35 -17.44
N ALA A 109 12.17 26.57 -18.48
CA ALA A 109 11.99 25.89 -19.77
C ALA A 109 12.15 24.36 -19.64
N ASN A 110 13.07 23.89 -18.78
CA ASN A 110 13.29 22.47 -18.57
C ASN A 110 12.18 21.83 -17.72
N VAL A 111 11.62 22.58 -16.75
CA VAL A 111 10.45 22.13 -15.99
C VAL A 111 9.27 21.91 -16.95
N SER A 112 8.99 22.87 -17.84
CA SER A 112 7.91 22.76 -18.82
C SER A 112 8.09 21.54 -19.73
N LYS A 113 9.29 21.36 -20.30
CA LYS A 113 9.62 20.18 -21.14
C LYS A 113 9.39 18.87 -20.39
N PHE A 114 9.80 18.78 -19.13
CA PHE A 114 9.53 17.60 -18.32
C PHE A 114 8.03 17.38 -18.09
N LEU A 115 7.29 18.42 -17.67
CA LEU A 115 5.85 18.31 -17.37
C LEU A 115 4.98 18.02 -18.60
N ASN A 116 5.49 18.29 -19.80
CA ASN A 116 4.89 17.93 -21.09
C ASN A 116 5.34 16.55 -21.61
N GLY A 117 6.24 15.86 -20.91
CA GLY A 117 6.76 14.54 -21.33
C GLY A 117 7.85 14.60 -22.40
N GLU A 118 8.35 15.78 -22.77
CA GLU A 118 9.42 15.96 -23.76
C GLU A 118 10.81 15.62 -23.20
N ARG A 119 10.93 15.48 -21.88
CA ARG A 119 12.19 15.17 -21.20
C ARG A 119 11.96 14.31 -19.97
N SER A 120 12.79 13.29 -19.78
CA SER A 120 12.77 12.42 -18.58
C SER A 120 13.59 12.99 -17.42
N LEU A 121 13.40 12.44 -16.22
CA LEU A 121 14.23 12.77 -15.06
C LEU A 121 15.66 12.21 -15.23
N GLY A 122 16.66 13.01 -14.83
CA GLY A 122 18.02 12.54 -14.62
C GLY A 122 18.27 12.24 -13.15
N LYS A 123 19.37 11.54 -12.84
CA LYS A 123 19.75 11.18 -11.46
C LYS A 123 19.81 12.39 -10.51
N ASN A 124 20.34 13.52 -10.99
CA ASN A 124 20.38 14.75 -10.20
C ASN A 124 18.98 15.29 -9.90
N HIS A 125 18.05 15.27 -10.87
CA HIS A 125 16.66 15.67 -10.62
C HIS A 125 16.02 14.76 -9.57
N ILE A 126 16.19 13.44 -9.66
CA ILE A 126 15.63 12.48 -8.70
C ILE A 126 16.16 12.75 -7.28
N SER A 127 17.48 12.95 -7.15
CA SER A 127 18.11 13.27 -5.85
C SER A 127 17.55 14.55 -5.22
N GLU A 128 17.38 15.59 -6.04
CA GLU A 128 16.84 16.89 -5.63
C GLU A 128 15.34 16.82 -5.29
N LEU A 129 14.55 16.08 -6.08
CA LEU A 129 13.13 15.84 -5.83
C LEU A 129 12.91 15.05 -4.54
N LYS A 130 13.67 13.97 -4.33
CA LYS A 130 13.69 13.22 -3.07
C LYS A 130 13.96 14.15 -1.88
N ARG A 131 14.95 15.03 -1.98
CA ARG A 131 15.28 15.98 -0.91
C ARG A 131 14.16 17.00 -0.67
N LYS A 132 13.59 17.56 -1.74
CA LYS A 132 12.53 18.59 -1.64
C LYS A 132 11.23 18.04 -1.07
N PHE A 133 10.80 16.87 -1.53
CA PHE A 133 9.51 16.27 -1.18
C PHE A 133 9.58 15.24 -0.05
N LYS A 134 10.79 14.88 0.40
CA LYS A 134 11.04 13.89 1.47
C LYS A 134 10.42 12.52 1.17
N ILE A 135 10.50 12.08 -0.09
CA ILE A 135 10.02 10.77 -0.56
C ILE A 135 11.18 9.84 -0.92
N SER A 136 10.96 8.52 -0.97
CA SER A 136 11.99 7.59 -1.45
C SER A 136 12.31 7.83 -2.93
N ALA A 137 13.52 7.46 -3.34
CA ALA A 137 13.88 7.46 -4.76
C ALA A 137 13.12 6.37 -5.53
N ASP A 138 12.66 5.33 -4.83
CA ASP A 138 11.96 4.17 -5.41
C ASP A 138 10.70 4.57 -6.19
N PHE A 139 10.08 5.71 -5.85
CA PHE A 139 8.95 6.26 -6.61
C PHE A 139 9.31 6.71 -8.04
N PHE A 140 10.59 6.93 -8.35
CA PHE A 140 11.10 7.32 -9.67
C PHE A 140 11.99 6.23 -10.30
N LEU A 141 12.28 5.15 -9.56
CA LEU A 141 13.16 4.07 -9.98
C LEU A 141 12.31 2.83 -10.20
N LYS A 142 11.79 2.70 -11.42
CA LYS A 142 11.07 1.51 -11.90
C LYS A 142 12.02 0.56 -12.62
#